data_AF-A0A833AN99-F1
#
_entry.id   AF-A0A833AN99-F1
#
_cell.length_a   1.000
_cell.length_b   1.000
_cell.length_c   1.000
_cell.angle_alpha   90.00
_cell.angle_beta   90.00
_cell.angle_gamma   90.00
#
_symmetry.space_group_name_H-M   'P 1'
#
loop_
_entity.id
_entity.type
_entity.pdbx_description
1 polymer ?
#
loop_
_entity_poly.entity_id
_entity_poly.type
_entity_poly.pdbx_seq_one_letter_code
_entity_poly.pdbx_strand_id
1 'polypeptide(L)'
;MLSIEKGTEIIRTQWYVAAPEKGEMTISFPVEKNFAPNVYATVSLIQPHAQTANDRPLRMYGTVPLPIENAETKHILEIDMPEELESGKPFSVELQSLDHRQKQFTIAVVDEGLLSLTNFKTPDPWQHFYRKLRLGVRTYDVFPRFGREQRRYFQDLFHWW
;
A
#
# COMPACT_ATOMS: atom_id res chain seq x y z
N MET A 1 -18.59 10.31 -4.83
CA MET A 1 -17.76 9.64 -5.85
C MET A 1 -16.62 8.91 -5.16
N LEU A 2 -16.41 7.65 -5.48
CA LEU A 2 -15.22 6.87 -5.13
C LEU A 2 -14.39 6.65 -6.40
N SER A 3 -13.09 6.84 -6.30
CA SER A 3 -12.10 6.64 -7.34
C SER A 3 -11.00 5.72 -6.80
N ILE A 4 -10.68 4.64 -7.53
CA ILE A 4 -9.56 3.75 -7.24
C ILE A 4 -8.43 4.11 -8.19
N GLU A 5 -7.29 4.49 -7.65
CA GLU A 5 -6.20 5.12 -8.39
C GLU A 5 -4.88 4.39 -8.17
N LYS A 6 -4.07 4.28 -9.22
CA LYS A 6 -2.76 3.62 -9.17
C LYS A 6 -1.76 4.37 -10.04
N GLY A 7 -0.64 4.76 -9.45
CA GLY A 7 0.34 5.57 -10.15
C GLY A 7 -0.31 6.83 -10.71
N THR A 8 -0.30 7.00 -12.02
CA THR A 8 -0.92 8.15 -12.73
C THR A 8 -2.29 7.84 -13.33
N GLU A 9 -2.84 6.66 -13.06
CA GLU A 9 -4.07 6.17 -13.71
C GLU A 9 -5.22 6.04 -12.71
N ILE A 10 -6.43 6.28 -13.21
CA ILE A 10 -7.67 5.97 -12.51
C ILE A 10 -8.14 4.60 -13.00
N ILE A 11 -8.13 3.60 -12.13
CA ILE A 11 -8.54 2.24 -12.47
C ILE A 11 -10.07 2.17 -12.55
N ARG A 12 -10.75 2.79 -11.58
CA ARG A 12 -12.20 2.73 -11.48
C ARG A 12 -12.76 3.98 -10.85
N THR A 13 -13.91 4.43 -11.34
CA THR A 13 -14.69 5.50 -10.72
C THR A 13 -16.14 5.09 -10.59
N GLN A 14 -16.74 5.35 -9.45
CA GLN A 14 -18.15 5.07 -9.21
C GLN A 14 -18.82 6.17 -8.37
N TRP A 15 -20.04 6.51 -8.76
CA TRP A 15 -20.91 7.41 -8.02
C TRP A 15 -21.81 6.62 -7.08
N TYR A 16 -21.99 7.16 -5.88
CA TYR A 16 -22.85 6.62 -4.84
C TYR A 16 -23.73 7.76 -4.35
N VAL A 17 -24.99 7.45 -4.05
CA VAL A 17 -25.86 8.36 -3.31
C VAL A 17 -25.45 8.29 -1.85
N ALA A 18 -25.13 9.43 -1.25
CA ALA A 18 -24.73 9.49 0.15
C ALA A 18 -25.95 9.21 1.05
N ALA A 19 -25.98 8.03 1.66
CA ALA A 19 -27.01 7.61 2.61
C ALA A 19 -26.34 7.03 3.87
N PRO A 20 -25.68 7.87 4.69
CA PRO A 20 -24.94 7.39 5.84
C PRO A 20 -25.88 6.91 6.95
N GLU A 21 -25.56 5.78 7.55
CA GLU A 21 -26.17 5.32 8.80
C GLU A 21 -25.30 5.82 9.96
N LYS A 22 -25.90 6.59 10.88
CA LYS A 22 -25.17 7.20 12.03
C LYS A 22 -23.93 8.00 11.65
N GLY A 23 -23.87 8.55 10.43
CA GLY A 23 -22.75 9.36 9.94
C GLY A 23 -21.68 8.58 9.17
N GLU A 24 -21.83 7.26 9.04
CA GLU A 24 -20.90 6.39 8.33
C GLU A 24 -21.56 5.77 7.09
N MET A 25 -20.76 5.53 6.05
CA MET A 25 -21.21 4.84 4.84
C MET A 25 -20.12 3.88 4.39
N THR A 26 -20.42 2.59 4.42
CA THR A 26 -19.51 1.53 3.98
C THR A 26 -19.68 1.27 2.49
N ILE A 27 -18.56 1.29 1.76
CA ILE A 27 -18.53 0.95 0.33
C ILE A 27 -17.63 -0.27 0.14
N SER A 28 -18.18 -1.35 -0.39
CA SER A 28 -17.43 -2.56 -0.74
C SER A 28 -17.12 -2.58 -2.24
N PHE A 29 -15.90 -2.98 -2.59
CA PHE A 29 -15.50 -3.24 -3.98
C PHE A 29 -14.55 -4.44 -4.03
N PRO A 30 -14.59 -5.24 -5.11
CA PRO A 30 -13.70 -6.37 -5.26
C PRO A 30 -12.26 -5.88 -5.47
N VAL A 31 -11.30 -6.59 -4.86
CA VAL A 31 -9.87 -6.39 -5.11
C VAL A 31 -9.47 -7.18 -6.34
N GLU A 32 -8.78 -6.52 -7.28
CA GLU A 32 -8.29 -7.14 -8.52
C GLU A 32 -6.76 -7.35 -8.47
N LYS A 33 -6.26 -8.32 -9.24
CA LYS A 33 -4.82 -8.65 -9.28
C LYS A 33 -3.93 -7.47 -9.68
N ASN A 34 -4.43 -6.59 -10.53
CA ASN A 34 -3.73 -5.39 -10.99
C ASN A 34 -3.61 -4.30 -9.90
N PHE A 35 -4.20 -4.47 -8.71
CA PHE A 35 -4.09 -3.49 -7.61
C PHE A 35 -2.76 -3.60 -6.86
N ALA A 36 -2.06 -4.73 -6.95
CA ALA A 36 -0.75 -4.90 -6.33
C ALA A 36 0.31 -3.95 -6.94
N PRO A 37 1.25 -3.39 -6.16
CA PRO A 37 1.43 -3.62 -4.72
C PRO A 37 0.55 -2.72 -3.83
N ASN A 38 -0.03 -1.66 -4.39
CA ASN A 38 -0.99 -0.80 -3.69
C ASN A 38 -1.82 0.04 -4.68
N VAL A 39 -3.00 0.44 -4.22
CA VAL A 39 -3.88 1.44 -4.85
C VAL A 39 -4.23 2.54 -3.85
N TYR A 40 -4.88 3.59 -4.31
CA TYR A 40 -5.42 4.66 -3.48
C TYR A 40 -6.93 4.72 -3.68
N ALA A 41 -7.68 4.72 -2.58
CA ALA A 41 -9.10 5.01 -2.58
C ALA A 41 -9.31 6.50 -2.31
N THR A 42 -9.78 7.21 -3.32
CA THR A 42 -10.07 8.64 -3.28
C THR A 42 -11.58 8.84 -3.25
N VAL A 43 -12.08 9.50 -2.21
CA VAL A 43 -13.50 9.81 -2.02
C VAL A 43 -13.71 11.32 -2.14
N SER A 44 -14.70 11.71 -2.94
CA SER A 44 -15.20 13.08 -3.04
C SER A 44 -16.69 13.09 -2.76
N LEU A 45 -17.11 13.85 -1.75
CA LEU A 45 -18.51 14.05 -1.38
C LEU A 45 -18.89 15.50 -1.63
N ILE A 46 -20.02 15.71 -2.32
CA ILE A 46 -20.56 17.04 -2.62
C ILE A 46 -21.92 17.14 -1.93
N GLN A 47 -22.12 18.19 -1.15
CA GLN A 47 -23.39 18.45 -0.48
C GLN A 47 -24.36 19.21 -1.40
N PRO A 48 -25.68 18.99 -1.28
CA PRO A 48 -26.67 19.82 -1.94
C PRO A 48 -26.58 21.28 -1.47
N HIS A 49 -26.58 22.24 -2.41
CA HIS A 49 -26.45 23.68 -2.13
C HIS A 49 -27.64 24.29 -1.36
N ALA A 50 -28.76 23.58 -1.23
CA ALA A 50 -30.00 24.11 -0.66
C ALA A 50 -30.04 24.12 0.89
N GLN A 51 -29.03 23.58 1.56
CA GLN A 51 -28.98 23.53 3.03
C GLN A 51 -28.08 24.65 3.58
N THR A 52 -28.69 25.78 3.94
CA THR A 52 -28.03 26.97 4.50
C THR A 52 -27.77 26.88 6.01
N ALA A 53 -28.27 25.86 6.70
CA ALA A 53 -28.11 25.68 8.15
C ALA A 53 -26.85 24.86 8.55
N ASN A 54 -26.04 24.45 7.58
CA ASN A 54 -24.92 23.54 7.79
C ASN A 54 -23.59 24.24 7.46
N ASP A 55 -22.69 24.32 8.45
CA ASP A 55 -21.36 24.94 8.32
C ASP A 55 -20.29 23.97 7.76
N ARG A 56 -20.71 22.83 7.19
CA ARG A 56 -19.77 21.88 6.56
C ARG A 56 -19.35 22.38 5.17
N PRO A 57 -18.13 22.06 4.71
CA PRO A 57 -17.71 22.35 3.35
C PRO A 57 -18.66 21.76 2.30
N LEU A 58 -18.94 22.53 1.26
CA LEU A 58 -19.74 22.09 0.11
C LEU A 58 -19.14 20.85 -0.58
N ARG A 59 -17.81 20.71 -0.51
CA ARG A 59 -17.07 19.53 -0.94
C ARG A 59 -16.16 19.03 0.16
N MET A 60 -16.23 17.73 0.43
CA MET A 60 -15.27 16.98 1.23
C MET A 60 -14.48 16.02 0.33
N TYR A 61 -13.21 15.82 0.66
CA TYR A 61 -12.29 14.99 -0.12
C TYR A 61 -11.35 14.23 0.82
N GLY A 62 -11.10 12.96 0.54
CA GLY A 62 -10.15 12.14 1.29
C GLY A 62 -9.51 11.09 0.41
N THR A 63 -8.26 10.73 0.70
CA THR A 63 -7.52 9.71 -0.03
C THR A 63 -6.80 8.81 0.96
N VAL A 64 -6.97 7.49 0.81
CA VAL A 64 -6.32 6.48 1.67
C VAL A 64 -5.55 5.48 0.80
N PRO A 65 -4.28 5.18 1.11
CA PRO A 65 -3.54 4.10 0.46
C PRO A 65 -4.05 2.74 0.94
N LEU A 66 -4.25 1.81 0.01
CA LEU A 66 -4.62 0.43 0.29
C LEU A 66 -3.48 -0.48 -0.18
N PRO A 67 -2.69 -1.07 0.74
CA PRO A 67 -1.69 -2.07 0.40
C PRO A 67 -2.39 -3.36 -0.05
N ILE A 68 -1.93 -3.94 -1.16
CA ILE A 68 -2.51 -5.16 -1.72
C ILE A 68 -1.38 -6.16 -1.94
N GLU A 69 -1.48 -7.29 -1.25
CA GLU A 69 -0.50 -8.37 -1.33
C GLU A 69 -1.07 -9.55 -2.11
N ASN A 70 -0.22 -10.22 -2.91
CA ASN A 70 -0.51 -11.56 -3.41
C ASN A 70 0.40 -12.57 -2.70
N ALA A 71 -0.18 -13.41 -1.85
CA ALA A 71 0.54 -14.45 -1.12
C ALA A 71 1.28 -15.44 -2.05
N GLU A 72 0.77 -15.69 -3.26
CA GLU A 72 1.40 -16.59 -4.25
C GLU A 72 2.76 -16.07 -4.74
N THR A 73 3.03 -14.77 -4.58
CA THR A 73 4.30 -14.16 -4.99
C THR A 73 5.39 -14.26 -3.91
N LYS A 74 5.04 -14.68 -2.69
CA LYS A 74 6.02 -14.93 -1.63
C LYS A 74 6.69 -16.28 -1.90
N HIS A 75 8.02 -16.27 -1.97
CA HIS A 75 8.80 -17.49 -2.15
C HIS A 75 9.54 -17.79 -0.85
N ILE A 76 9.12 -18.87 -0.20
CA ILE A 76 9.77 -19.37 1.01
C ILE A 76 10.79 -20.44 0.57
N LEU A 77 11.99 -20.32 1.12
CA LEU A 77 13.12 -21.19 0.87
C LEU A 77 13.49 -21.90 2.15
N GLU A 78 13.78 -23.19 2.02
CA GLU A 78 14.43 -24.01 3.03
C GLU A 78 15.90 -24.13 2.64
N ILE A 79 16.76 -23.87 3.61
CA ILE A 79 18.21 -23.99 3.49
C ILE A 79 18.61 -25.08 4.46
N ASP A 80 19.17 -26.17 3.93
CA ASP A 80 19.73 -27.23 4.74
C ASP A 80 21.26 -27.19 4.62
N MET A 81 21.92 -26.98 5.76
CA MET A 81 23.36 -26.95 5.89
C MET A 81 23.76 -27.24 7.35
N PRO A 82 25.00 -27.69 7.61
CA PRO A 82 25.48 -27.88 8.97
C PRO A 82 25.45 -26.57 9.78
N GLU A 83 25.10 -26.67 11.07
CA GLU A 83 25.06 -25.52 12.00
C GLU A 83 26.46 -24.95 12.27
N GLU A 84 27.48 -25.81 12.31
CA GLU A 84 28.88 -25.43 12.44
C GLU A 84 29.68 -25.91 11.23
N LEU A 85 30.53 -25.02 10.69
CA LEU A 85 31.40 -25.30 9.56
C LEU A 85 32.84 -25.37 10.01
N GLU A 86 33.52 -26.46 9.64
CA GLU A 86 34.95 -26.61 9.89
C GLU A 86 35.80 -25.85 8.87
N SER A 87 36.84 -25.17 9.36
CA SER A 87 37.75 -24.40 8.50
C SER A 87 38.48 -25.29 7.50
N GLY A 88 38.56 -24.83 6.25
CA GLY A 88 39.29 -25.50 5.17
C GLY A 88 38.64 -26.78 4.65
N LYS A 89 37.47 -27.18 5.18
CA LYS A 89 36.72 -28.34 4.69
C LYS A 89 35.61 -27.91 3.73
N PRO A 90 35.34 -28.69 2.67
CA PRO A 90 34.16 -28.48 1.85
C PRO A 90 32.90 -28.76 2.67
N PHE A 91 31.84 -28.01 2.39
CA PHE A 91 30.51 -28.21 2.96
C PHE A 91 29.47 -28.18 1.83
N SER A 92 28.30 -28.76 2.10
CA SER A 92 27.16 -28.74 1.18
C SER A 92 26.11 -27.76 1.70
N VAL A 93 25.44 -27.09 0.77
CA VAL A 93 24.25 -26.27 1.03
C VAL A 93 23.17 -26.76 0.09
N GLU A 94 22.10 -27.29 0.65
CA GLU A 94 20.93 -27.69 -0.12
C GLU A 94 19.88 -26.58 -0.04
N LEU A 95 19.36 -26.20 -1.21
CA LEU A 95 18.32 -25.19 -1.33
C LEU A 95 17.07 -25.81 -1.93
N GLN A 96 15.95 -25.62 -1.26
CA GLN A 96 14.66 -26.05 -1.75
C GLN A 96 13.64 -24.94 -1.56
N SER A 97 12.76 -24.74 -2.55
CA SER A 97 11.58 -23.92 -2.32
C SER A 97 10.42 -24.80 -1.87
N LEU A 98 9.59 -24.29 -0.94
CA LEU A 98 8.44 -25.02 -0.40
C LEU A 98 7.44 -25.49 -1.47
N ASP A 99 7.36 -24.81 -2.61
CA ASP A 99 6.48 -25.21 -3.71
C ASP A 99 7.08 -26.28 -4.63
N HIS A 100 8.32 -26.70 -4.38
CA HIS A 100 9.11 -27.63 -5.19
C HIS A 100 9.16 -27.27 -6.69
N ARG A 101 9.01 -25.98 -7.02
CA ARG A 101 9.11 -25.49 -8.40
C ARG A 101 10.54 -25.08 -8.74
N GLN A 102 10.88 -25.19 -10.02
CA GLN A 102 12.17 -24.74 -10.53
C GLN A 102 12.31 -23.22 -10.35
N LYS A 103 13.38 -22.80 -9.68
CA LYS A 103 13.72 -21.39 -9.42
C LYS A 103 15.21 -21.16 -9.64
N GLN A 104 15.58 -19.88 -9.77
CA GLN A 104 16.97 -19.47 -9.85
C GLN A 104 17.41 -18.93 -8.49
N PHE A 105 18.59 -19.36 -8.04
CA PHE A 105 19.14 -18.97 -6.75
C PHE A 105 20.52 -18.33 -6.93
N THR A 106 20.84 -17.42 -6.03
CA THR A 106 22.19 -16.85 -5.91
C THR A 106 22.56 -16.91 -4.43
N ILE A 107 23.67 -17.58 -4.14
CA ILE A 107 24.18 -17.73 -2.77
C ILE A 107 25.41 -16.86 -2.64
N ALA A 108 25.49 -16.14 -1.52
CA ALA A 108 26.69 -15.42 -1.10
C ALA A 108 26.99 -15.80 0.35
N VAL A 109 28.26 -16.12 0.63
CA VAL A 109 28.76 -16.40 1.98
C VAL A 109 29.63 -15.22 2.37
N VAL A 110 29.30 -14.57 3.49
CA VAL A 110 29.95 -13.33 3.95
C VAL A 110 30.21 -13.42 5.45
N ASP A 111 31.34 -12.89 5.88
CA ASP A 111 31.74 -12.80 7.29
C ASP A 111 30.83 -11.87 8.09
N GLU A 112 30.35 -12.32 9.26
CA GLU A 112 29.45 -11.55 10.12
C GLU A 112 30.09 -10.28 10.68
N GLY A 113 31.39 -10.32 11.00
CA GLY A 113 32.14 -9.16 11.46
C GLY A 113 32.09 -8.02 10.44
N LEU A 114 32.26 -8.34 9.16
CA LEU A 114 32.11 -7.36 8.07
C LEU A 114 30.68 -6.81 7.97
N LEU A 115 29.66 -7.67 8.06
CA LEU A 115 28.24 -7.26 8.00
C LEU A 115 27.85 -6.35 9.17
N SER A 116 28.42 -6.60 10.35
CA SER A 116 28.13 -5.85 11.58
C SER A 116 28.58 -4.39 11.51
N LEU A 117 29.68 -4.08 10.82
CA LEU A 117 30.22 -2.73 10.67
C LEU A 117 29.24 -1.76 10.01
N THR A 118 28.36 -2.27 9.15
CA THR A 118 27.40 -1.47 8.38
C THR A 118 25.94 -1.73 8.78
N ASN A 119 25.71 -2.56 9.80
CA ASN A 119 24.39 -3.08 10.15
C ASN A 119 23.64 -3.62 8.91
N PHE A 120 24.36 -4.40 8.10
CA PHE A 120 23.84 -4.91 6.84
C PHE A 120 22.56 -5.74 7.09
N LYS A 121 21.54 -5.49 6.28
CA LYS A 121 20.31 -6.29 6.25
C LYS A 121 20.28 -7.10 4.97
N THR A 122 20.08 -8.41 5.11
CA THR A 122 19.85 -9.28 3.96
C THR A 122 18.72 -8.70 3.11
N PRO A 123 18.98 -8.39 1.82
CA PRO A 123 17.96 -7.83 0.96
C PRO A 123 16.74 -8.75 0.89
N ASP A 124 15.55 -8.18 1.07
CA ASP A 124 14.26 -8.85 0.83
C ASP A 124 13.68 -8.34 -0.50
N PRO A 125 13.82 -9.11 -1.61
CA PRO A 125 13.31 -8.70 -2.90
C PRO A 125 11.78 -8.52 -2.90
N TRP A 126 11.07 -9.37 -2.15
CA TRP A 126 9.62 -9.33 -2.11
C TRP A 126 9.15 -8.02 -1.50
N GLN A 127 9.70 -7.60 -0.35
CA GLN A 127 9.41 -6.28 0.22
C GLN A 127 9.81 -5.14 -0.71
N HIS A 128 10.93 -5.26 -1.44
CA HIS A 128 11.35 -4.21 -2.37
C HIS A 128 10.32 -3.95 -3.47
N PHE A 129 9.74 -5.01 -4.05
CA PHE A 129 8.71 -4.92 -5.09
C PHE A 129 7.33 -4.56 -4.52
N TYR A 130 7.02 -4.97 -3.28
CA TYR A 130 5.75 -4.66 -2.60
C TYR A 130 5.75 -3.36 -1.79
N ARG A 131 6.79 -2.53 -1.90
CA ARG A 131 6.81 -1.22 -1.27
C ARG A 131 5.64 -0.35 -1.76
N LYS A 132 5.16 0.53 -0.88
CA LYS A 132 4.14 1.54 -1.22
C LYS A 132 4.63 2.43 -2.37
N LEU A 133 3.92 2.40 -3.49
CA LEU A 133 4.10 3.30 -4.62
C LEU A 133 3.31 4.60 -4.41
N ARG A 134 3.86 5.72 -4.91
CA ARG A 134 3.24 7.03 -4.80
C ARG A 134 1.94 7.15 -5.60
N LEU A 135 1.00 7.94 -5.10
CA LEU A 135 -0.10 8.44 -5.91
C LEU A 135 0.42 9.53 -6.85
N GLY A 136 0.23 9.34 -8.15
CA GLY A 136 0.64 10.26 -9.21
C GLY A 136 -0.52 10.94 -9.93
N VAL A 137 -1.77 10.56 -9.65
CA VAL A 137 -2.97 11.24 -10.15
C VAL A 137 -3.01 12.67 -9.60
N ARG A 138 -3.32 13.63 -10.48
CA ARG A 138 -3.47 15.04 -10.12
C ARG A 138 -4.94 15.42 -10.20
N THR A 139 -5.48 15.87 -9.07
CA THR A 139 -6.86 16.32 -8.97
C THR A 139 -6.90 17.85 -8.94
N TYR A 140 -7.67 18.46 -9.83
CA TYR A 140 -7.87 19.90 -9.91
C TYR A 140 -9.32 20.25 -9.57
N ASP A 141 -9.53 21.33 -8.82
CA ASP A 141 -10.87 21.76 -8.42
C ASP A 141 -10.96 23.29 -8.27
N VAL A 142 -12.18 23.82 -8.46
CA VAL A 142 -12.59 25.22 -8.33
C VAL A 142 -13.22 25.56 -6.96
N PHE A 143 -13.65 24.59 -6.14
CA PHE A 143 -14.27 24.87 -4.82
C PHE A 143 -13.44 25.72 -3.84
N PRO A 144 -12.08 25.66 -3.81
CA PRO A 144 -11.30 26.53 -2.92
C PRO A 144 -11.54 28.03 -3.14
N ARG A 145 -12.05 28.44 -4.30
CA ARG A 145 -12.34 29.86 -4.59
C ARG A 145 -13.57 30.40 -3.85
N PHE A 146 -14.40 29.52 -3.27
CA PHE A 146 -15.68 29.89 -2.66
C PHE A 146 -15.69 29.88 -1.12
N GLY A 147 -14.58 29.55 -0.44
CA GLY A 147 -14.52 29.54 1.03
C GLY A 147 -13.18 30.03 1.57
N ARG A 148 -13.12 31.25 2.12
CA ARG A 148 -11.90 31.82 2.71
C ARG A 148 -11.59 31.33 4.13
N GLU A 149 -12.37 30.43 4.74
CA GLU A 149 -12.30 30.25 6.21
C GLU A 149 -12.39 28.82 6.76
N GLN A 150 -11.95 27.78 6.05
CA GLN A 150 -12.01 26.41 6.61
C GLN A 150 -10.74 25.56 6.39
N ARG A 151 -9.57 26.07 6.78
CA ARG A 151 -8.29 25.33 6.71
C ARG A 151 -7.99 24.40 7.89
N ARG A 152 -8.83 24.34 8.94
CA ARG A 152 -8.42 23.73 10.23
C ARG A 152 -9.01 22.35 10.59
N TYR A 153 -9.97 21.79 9.84
CA TYR A 153 -10.68 20.57 10.29
C TYR A 153 -10.20 19.24 9.70
N PHE A 154 -9.28 19.24 8.73
CA PHE A 154 -8.95 18.05 7.93
C PHE A 154 -7.97 17.05 8.59
N GLN A 155 -7.28 17.41 9.69
CA GLN A 155 -6.32 16.52 10.35
C GLN A 155 -6.91 15.68 11.49
N ASP A 156 -8.07 16.08 12.05
CA ASP A 156 -8.60 15.45 13.27
C ASP A 156 -9.51 14.24 13.01
N LEU A 157 -10.04 14.09 11.78
CA LEU A 157 -10.94 12.97 11.43
C LEU A 157 -10.22 11.65 11.10
N PHE A 158 -8.89 11.65 10.95
CA PHE A 158 -8.10 10.47 10.58
C PHE A 158 -7.21 9.92 11.71
N HIS A 159 -7.27 10.49 12.93
CA HIS A 159 -6.50 10.02 14.09
C HIS A 159 -7.20 8.92 14.92
N TRP A 160 -8.37 8.43 14.50
CA TRP A 160 -9.15 7.40 15.19
C TRP A 160 -9.52 6.20 14.31
N TRP A 161 -8.70 5.90 13.31
CA TRP A 161 -8.72 4.64 12.55
C TRP A 161 -7.29 4.13 12.36
#